data_AF-A0A1B8JA53-F1
#
_entry.id   AF-A0A1B8JA53-F1
#
_cell.length_a   1.000
_cell.length_b   1.000
_cell.length_c   1.000
_cell.angle_alpha   90.00
_cell.angle_beta   90.00
_cell.angle_gamma   90.00
#
_symmetry.space_group_name_H-M   'P 1'
#
loop_
_entity.id
_entity.type
_entity.pdbx_description
1 polymer ?
#
loop_
_entity_poly.entity_id
_entity_poly.type
_entity_poly.pdbx_seq_one_letter_code
_entity_poly.pdbx_strand_id
1 'polypeptide(L)'
;MPNFNDFISVLIALACILAGFIILQRLRRIFYQIFYPKSARYQKPWQAQKGKSLSFGEKIDLISNAKLEAKNPLNLQEIEIFKALIFEKSLQNSFSILPQVAMKAFIKNPKDDEVWKTYAGFYVDFLLARRDFKNEKNTLAPVAVVEFYGSGHYGVDNPSEEHKKSVRNNDDIKKQILDKVGIKLFVIKGEMIYKYVDKKEEIDKDKLKAEIDKITQELCKA
;
A
#
# COMPACT_ATOMS: atom_id res chain seq x y z
N MET A 1 35.54 5.55 61.52
CA MET A 1 34.18 4.98 61.38
C MET A 1 33.34 6.03 60.68
N PRO A 2 32.68 5.73 59.55
CA PRO A 2 31.83 6.71 58.88
C PRO A 2 30.72 7.16 59.84
N ASN A 3 30.48 8.46 59.88
CA ASN A 3 29.58 9.08 60.85
C ASN A 3 28.15 8.60 60.58
N PHE A 4 27.38 8.24 61.61
CA PHE A 4 26.01 7.73 61.44
C PHE A 4 25.11 8.70 60.65
N ASN A 5 25.40 10.01 60.78
CA ASN A 5 24.74 11.07 60.02
C ASN A 5 25.07 11.05 58.51
N ASP A 6 26.27 10.58 58.12
CA ASP A 6 26.67 10.43 56.72
C ASP A 6 25.95 9.24 56.06
N PHE A 7 25.64 8.20 56.84
CA PHE A 7 24.87 7.05 56.35
C PHE A 7 23.40 7.42 56.10
N ILE A 8 22.80 8.19 57.01
CA ILE A 8 21.42 8.68 56.88
C ILE A 8 21.28 9.63 55.69
N SER A 9 22.23 10.54 55.48
CA SER A 9 22.18 11.49 54.36
C SER A 9 22.27 10.78 52.99
N VAL A 10 23.08 9.73 52.87
CA VAL A 10 23.14 8.89 51.66
C VAL A 10 21.83 8.13 51.41
N LEU A 11 21.20 7.60 52.45
CA LEU A 11 19.91 6.92 52.35
C LEU A 11 18.78 7.85 51.88
N ILE A 12 18.75 9.09 52.40
CA ILE A 12 17.78 10.11 51.98
C ILE A 12 18.03 10.50 50.52
N ALA A 13 19.29 10.69 50.11
CA ALA A 13 19.63 11.02 48.73
C ALA A 13 19.19 9.92 47.75
N LEU A 14 19.41 8.65 48.08
CA LEU A 14 18.97 7.52 47.26
C LEU A 14 17.43 7.44 47.16
N ALA A 15 16.72 7.68 48.27
CA ALA A 15 15.26 7.71 48.27
C ALA A 15 14.70 8.84 47.38
N CYS A 16 15.33 10.03 47.41
CA CYS A 16 14.95 11.15 46.55
C CYS A 16 15.21 10.86 45.05
N ILE A 17 16.32 10.20 44.72
CA ILE A 17 16.63 9.78 43.34
C ILE A 17 15.59 8.76 42.85
N LEU A 18 15.23 7.78 43.68
CA LEU A 18 14.22 6.77 43.33
C LEU A 18 12.85 7.39 43.12
N ALA A 19 12.43 8.31 44.01
CA ALA A 19 11.19 9.05 43.89
C ALA A 19 11.16 9.90 42.62
N GLY A 20 12.26 10.59 42.31
CA GLY A 20 12.43 11.35 41.06
C GLY A 20 12.28 10.48 39.81
N PHE A 21 12.88 9.29 39.80
CA PHE A 21 12.78 8.35 38.68
C PHE A 21 11.33 7.84 38.48
N ILE A 22 10.61 7.55 39.56
CA ILE A 22 9.21 7.12 39.51
C ILE A 22 8.30 8.24 38.99
N ILE A 23 8.54 9.48 39.41
CA ILE A 23 7.80 10.65 38.93
C ILE A 23 8.07 10.87 37.44
N LEU A 24 9.32 10.75 37.00
CA LEU A 24 9.71 10.89 35.59
C LEU A 24 9.04 9.82 34.71
N GLN A 25 8.98 8.56 35.18
CA GLN A 25 8.29 7.46 34.50
C GLN A 25 6.78 7.73 34.36
N ARG A 26 6.13 8.25 35.41
CA ARG A 26 4.70 8.61 35.37
C ARG A 26 4.44 9.79 34.44
N LEU A 27 5.26 10.83 34.49
CA LEU A 27 5.17 11.98 33.59
C LEU A 27 5.37 11.56 32.13
N ARG A 28 6.34 10.69 31.82
CA ARG A 28 6.52 10.13 30.48
C ARG A 28 5.29 9.39 29.97
N ARG A 29 4.62 8.62 30.83
CA ARG A 29 3.39 7.89 30.48
C ARG A 29 2.22 8.85 30.20
N ILE A 30 2.06 9.88 31.02
CA ILE A 30 1.06 10.94 30.83
C ILE A 30 1.36 11.73 29.55
N PHE A 31 2.61 12.10 29.32
CA PHE A 31 3.06 12.80 28.12
C PHE A 31 2.80 11.96 26.86
N TYR A 32 3.05 10.65 26.91
CA TYR A 32 2.74 9.76 25.78
C TYR A 32 1.23 9.70 25.50
N GLN A 33 0.38 9.73 26.54
CA GLN A 33 -1.07 9.76 26.38
C GLN A 33 -1.61 11.10 25.83
N ILE A 34 -0.96 12.22 26.19
CA ILE A 34 -1.34 13.57 25.75
C ILE A 34 -0.86 13.86 24.32
N PHE A 35 0.37 13.47 23.97
CA PHE A 35 0.98 13.80 22.67
C PHE A 35 0.83 12.71 21.61
N TYR A 36 0.51 11.47 22.01
CA TYR A 36 0.06 10.41 21.10
C TYR A 36 -1.35 9.95 21.48
N PRO A 37 -2.36 10.83 21.43
CA PRO A 37 -3.74 10.42 21.64
C PRO A 37 -4.05 9.37 20.57
N LYS A 38 -4.42 8.16 21.00
CA LYS A 38 -4.95 7.13 20.09
C LYS A 38 -6.08 7.78 19.31
N SER A 39 -5.88 8.04 18.03
CA SER A 39 -6.91 8.58 17.15
C SER A 39 -8.11 7.65 17.23
N ALA A 40 -9.17 8.16 17.84
CA ALA A 40 -10.45 7.49 17.94
C ALA A 40 -11.15 7.59 16.57
N ARG A 41 -10.66 6.84 15.60
CA ARG A 41 -11.38 6.39 14.40
C ARG A 41 -10.52 5.35 13.67
N TYR A 42 -11.10 4.16 13.49
CA TYR A 42 -10.54 2.92 12.93
C TYR A 42 -9.55 2.13 13.80
N GLN A 43 -9.98 1.79 15.02
CA GLN A 43 -9.77 0.45 15.53
C GLN A 43 -11.14 -0.17 15.83
N LYS A 44 -11.83 -0.70 14.81
CA LYS A 44 -12.45 -2.00 15.06
C LYS A 44 -11.26 -2.87 15.42
N PRO A 45 -11.15 -3.41 16.64
CA PRO A 45 -10.11 -4.37 16.87
C PRO A 45 -10.36 -5.44 15.82
N TRP A 46 -9.34 -5.74 15.00
CA TRP A 46 -9.14 -7.13 14.61
C TRP A 46 -8.91 -7.89 15.92
N GLN A 47 -9.98 -8.05 16.71
CA GLN A 47 -10.24 -9.36 17.24
C GLN A 47 -10.19 -10.19 15.97
N ALA A 48 -9.11 -10.95 15.80
CA ALA A 48 -9.31 -12.27 15.27
C ALA A 48 -10.49 -12.80 16.09
N GLN A 49 -11.71 -12.64 15.56
CA GLN A 49 -12.72 -13.64 15.81
C GLN A 49 -11.90 -14.90 15.54
N LYS A 50 -11.57 -15.65 16.59
CA LYS A 50 -11.46 -17.10 16.47
C LYS A 50 -12.87 -17.53 16.04
N GLY A 51 -13.26 -17.13 14.83
CA GLY A 51 -14.41 -17.61 14.14
C GLY A 51 -14.10 -19.08 14.08
N LYS A 52 -14.95 -19.85 14.75
CA LYS A 52 -14.98 -21.30 14.64
C LYS A 52 -14.66 -21.62 13.19
N SER A 53 -13.54 -22.30 12.94
CA SER A 53 -13.14 -22.60 11.57
C SER A 53 -14.31 -23.32 10.93
N LEU A 54 -14.93 -22.67 9.94
CA LEU A 54 -16.08 -23.25 9.25
C LEU A 54 -15.65 -24.60 8.70
N SER A 55 -16.44 -25.62 8.98
CA SER A 55 -16.33 -26.91 8.33
C SER A 55 -16.47 -26.75 6.82
N PHE A 56 -16.00 -27.74 6.08
CA PHE A 56 -16.17 -27.74 4.62
C PHE A 56 -17.65 -27.62 4.22
N GLY A 57 -18.54 -28.33 4.92
CA GLY A 57 -19.99 -28.25 4.70
C GLY A 57 -20.54 -26.84 4.89
N GLU A 58 -20.24 -26.20 6.02
CA GLU A 58 -20.68 -24.81 6.30
C GLU A 58 -20.18 -23.82 5.24
N LYS A 59 -18.96 -24.00 4.70
CA LYS A 59 -18.44 -23.15 3.60
C LYS A 59 -19.22 -23.34 2.30
N ILE A 60 -19.52 -24.59 1.93
CA ILE A 60 -20.29 -24.91 0.73
C ILE A 60 -21.71 -24.38 0.86
N ASP A 61 -22.34 -24.51 2.03
CA ASP A 61 -23.68 -24.00 2.28
C ASP A 61 -23.73 -22.48 2.15
N LEU A 62 -22.73 -21.76 2.68
CA LEU A 62 -22.65 -20.30 2.52
C LEU A 62 -22.50 -19.89 1.04
N ILE A 63 -21.68 -20.59 0.26
CA ILE A 63 -21.51 -20.31 -1.17
C ILE A 63 -22.81 -20.61 -1.93
N SER A 64 -23.44 -21.75 -1.64
CA SER A 64 -24.66 -22.20 -2.32
C SER A 64 -25.84 -21.27 -2.09
N ASN A 65 -25.91 -20.64 -0.91
CA ASN A 65 -26.95 -19.70 -0.55
C ASN A 65 -26.58 -18.23 -0.87
N ALA A 66 -25.35 -17.94 -1.29
CA ALA A 66 -24.94 -16.59 -1.62
C ALA A 66 -25.42 -16.19 -3.02
N LYS A 67 -26.00 -14.99 -3.13
CA LYS A 67 -26.28 -14.37 -4.43
C LYS A 67 -25.00 -13.72 -4.98
N LEU A 68 -24.20 -14.52 -5.67
CA LEU A 68 -22.94 -14.07 -6.27
C LEU A 68 -23.17 -13.56 -7.69
N GLU A 69 -22.54 -12.44 -8.02
CA GLU A 69 -22.55 -11.88 -9.38
C GLU A 69 -21.12 -11.53 -9.81
N ALA A 70 -20.85 -11.69 -11.11
CA ALA A 70 -19.60 -11.24 -11.69
C ALA A 70 -19.60 -9.72 -11.77
N LYS A 71 -18.49 -9.09 -11.37
CA LYS A 71 -18.27 -7.65 -11.53
C LYS A 71 -17.12 -7.39 -12.50
N ASN A 72 -17.11 -6.22 -13.11
CA ASN A 72 -15.95 -5.76 -13.86
C ASN A 72 -14.75 -5.62 -12.89
N PRO A 73 -13.58 -6.19 -13.23
CA PRO A 73 -12.40 -6.12 -12.37
C PRO A 73 -11.72 -4.75 -12.41
N LEU A 74 -12.01 -3.96 -13.44
CA LEU A 74 -11.48 -2.61 -13.67
C LEU A 74 -12.63 -1.61 -13.83
N ASN A 75 -12.42 -0.38 -13.38
CA ASN A 75 -13.32 0.73 -13.69
C ASN A 75 -13.13 1.23 -15.14
N LEU A 76 -14.04 2.08 -15.63
CA LEU A 76 -14.01 2.54 -17.03
C LEU A 76 -12.69 3.23 -17.43
N GLN A 77 -12.14 4.05 -16.54
CA GLN A 77 -10.90 4.78 -16.79
C GLN A 77 -9.68 3.83 -16.78
N GLU A 78 -9.64 2.89 -15.84
CA GLU A 78 -8.63 1.82 -15.81
C GLU A 78 -8.70 0.94 -17.06
N ILE A 79 -9.89 0.64 -17.59
CA ILE A 79 -10.06 -0.11 -18.85
C ILE A 79 -9.41 0.64 -20.02
N GLU A 80 -9.58 1.96 -20.09
CA GLU A 80 -8.97 2.79 -21.14
C GLU A 80 -7.44 2.82 -21.04
N ILE A 81 -6.91 2.96 -19.83
CA ILE A 81 -5.45 2.89 -19.58
C ILE A 81 -4.91 1.51 -19.93
N PHE A 82 -5.60 0.45 -19.50
CA PHE A 82 -5.23 -0.93 -19.81
C PHE A 82 -5.19 -1.17 -21.32
N LYS A 83 -6.21 -0.70 -22.05
CA LYS A 83 -6.23 -0.77 -23.52
C LYS A 83 -5.05 -0.04 -24.13
N ALA A 84 -4.75 1.17 -23.68
CA ALA A 84 -3.61 1.94 -24.21
C ALA A 84 -2.28 1.22 -23.95
N LEU A 85 -2.11 0.62 -22.77
CA LEU A 85 -0.94 -0.16 -22.40
C LEU A 85 -0.77 -1.42 -23.28
N ILE A 86 -1.82 -2.24 -23.46
CA ILE A 86 -1.71 -3.52 -24.20
C ILE A 86 -1.60 -3.35 -25.71
N PHE A 87 -2.10 -2.25 -26.26
CA PHE A 87 -2.05 -1.95 -27.68
C PHE A 87 -0.87 -1.05 -28.09
N GLU A 88 -0.08 -0.55 -27.13
CA GLU A 88 1.18 0.12 -27.43
C GLU A 88 2.20 -0.91 -27.95
N LYS A 89 2.55 -0.83 -29.24
CA LYS A 89 3.34 -1.85 -29.96
C LYS A 89 4.66 -2.18 -29.26
N SER A 90 5.34 -1.17 -28.74
CA SER A 90 6.65 -1.33 -28.09
C SER A 90 6.53 -2.17 -26.82
N LEU A 91 5.46 -1.96 -26.06
CA LEU A 91 5.15 -2.74 -24.87
C LEU A 91 4.63 -4.13 -25.24
N GLN A 92 3.71 -4.20 -26.21
CA GLN A 92 3.09 -5.44 -26.67
C GLN A 92 4.11 -6.47 -27.13
N ASN A 93 5.25 -6.06 -27.69
CA ASN A 93 6.28 -6.97 -28.18
C ASN A 93 7.16 -7.57 -27.07
N SER A 94 7.37 -6.84 -25.96
CA SER A 94 8.37 -7.23 -24.94
C SER A 94 7.80 -7.51 -23.55
N PHE A 95 6.59 -7.04 -23.25
CA PHE A 95 6.03 -7.05 -21.89
C PHE A 95 4.65 -7.68 -21.83
N SER A 96 4.43 -8.49 -20.80
CA SER A 96 3.10 -8.91 -20.36
C SER A 96 2.57 -7.88 -19.37
N ILE A 97 1.33 -7.43 -19.58
CA ILE A 97 0.68 -6.42 -18.74
C ILE A 97 -0.44 -7.10 -17.96
N LEU A 98 -0.32 -7.06 -16.63
CA LEU A 98 -1.18 -7.80 -15.71
C LEU A 98 -1.95 -6.79 -14.85
N PRO A 99 -3.28 -6.67 -15.00
CA PRO A 99 -4.07 -5.75 -14.19
C PRO A 99 -4.34 -6.30 -12.78
N GLN A 100 -4.50 -5.41 -11.80
CA GLN A 100 -4.96 -5.70 -10.43
C GLN A 100 -4.18 -6.86 -9.78
N VAL A 101 -2.86 -6.69 -9.66
CA VAL A 101 -1.97 -7.73 -9.13
C VAL A 101 -1.58 -7.42 -7.68
N ALA A 102 -1.79 -8.39 -6.78
CA ALA A 102 -1.30 -8.28 -5.41
C ALA A 102 0.23 -8.31 -5.38
N MET A 103 0.87 -7.47 -4.57
CA MET A 103 2.33 -7.38 -4.45
C MET A 103 2.97 -8.73 -4.08
N LYS A 104 2.32 -9.55 -3.25
CA LYS A 104 2.77 -10.92 -2.94
C LYS A 104 2.86 -11.88 -4.13
N ALA A 105 2.20 -11.58 -5.24
CA ALA A 105 2.27 -12.41 -6.43
C ALA A 105 3.60 -12.26 -7.18
N PHE A 106 4.30 -11.14 -6.99
CA PHE A 106 5.54 -10.83 -7.71
C PHE A 106 6.70 -10.35 -6.83
N ILE A 107 6.47 -10.18 -5.53
CA ILE A 107 7.49 -9.85 -4.53
C ILE A 107 7.53 -10.95 -3.49
N LYS A 108 8.74 -11.44 -3.20
CA LYS A 108 9.01 -12.40 -2.14
C LYS A 108 9.86 -11.74 -1.07
N ASN A 109 9.42 -11.81 0.18
CA ASN A 109 10.31 -11.59 1.32
C ASN A 109 10.87 -12.95 1.77
N PRO A 110 12.18 -13.23 1.64
CA PRO A 110 12.76 -14.50 2.09
C PRO A 110 12.56 -14.80 3.57
N LYS A 111 12.39 -13.76 4.41
CA LYS A 111 12.20 -13.89 5.85
C LYS A 111 10.74 -14.06 6.27
N ASP A 112 9.80 -13.82 5.35
CA ASP A 112 8.35 -13.81 5.62
C ASP A 112 7.96 -13.11 6.93
N ASP A 113 8.56 -11.93 7.16
CA ASP A 113 8.33 -11.19 8.41
C ASP A 113 6.94 -10.56 8.48
N GLU A 114 6.49 -10.25 9.72
CA GLU A 114 5.18 -9.67 9.99
C GLU A 114 4.95 -8.32 9.28
N VAL A 115 6.04 -7.57 9.03
CA VAL A 115 5.97 -6.31 8.28
C VAL A 115 5.56 -6.59 6.83
N TRP A 116 6.17 -7.59 6.18
CA TRP A 116 5.77 -7.99 4.85
C TRP A 116 4.35 -8.52 4.80
N LYS A 117 3.92 -9.34 5.75
CA LYS A 117 2.53 -9.84 5.81
C LYS A 117 1.49 -8.72 5.81
N THR A 118 1.83 -7.58 6.39
CA THR A 118 0.96 -6.39 6.42
C THR A 118 0.76 -5.77 5.03
N TYR A 119 1.81 -5.69 4.22
CA TYR A 119 1.79 -4.99 2.92
C TYR A 119 1.69 -5.92 1.70
N ALA A 120 1.92 -7.22 1.90
CA ALA A 120 1.82 -8.27 0.88
C ALA A 120 0.48 -8.28 0.14
N GLY A 121 -0.59 -7.83 0.80
CA GLY A 121 -1.94 -7.75 0.24
C GLY A 121 -2.24 -6.48 -0.56
N PHE A 122 -1.31 -5.51 -0.64
CA PHE A 122 -1.51 -4.34 -1.50
C PHE A 122 -1.58 -4.75 -2.96
N TYR A 123 -2.47 -4.11 -3.70
CA TYR A 123 -2.64 -4.31 -5.14
C TYR A 123 -2.02 -3.15 -5.90
N VAL A 124 -1.49 -3.46 -7.07
CA VAL A 124 -1.07 -2.47 -8.07
C VAL A 124 -2.04 -2.52 -9.25
N ASP A 125 -2.29 -1.37 -9.88
CA ASP A 125 -3.26 -1.30 -10.99
C ASP A 125 -2.77 -2.07 -12.21
N PHE A 126 -1.51 -1.87 -12.63
CA PHE A 126 -0.91 -2.62 -13.74
C PHE A 126 0.54 -3.00 -13.44
N LEU A 127 0.84 -4.30 -13.50
CA LEU A 127 2.19 -4.84 -13.46
C LEU A 127 2.70 -5.10 -14.88
N LEU A 128 3.85 -4.52 -15.23
CA LEU A 128 4.56 -4.78 -16.47
C LEU A 128 5.70 -5.76 -16.18
N ALA A 129 5.59 -6.96 -16.77
CA ALA A 129 6.59 -8.01 -16.67
C ALA A 129 7.25 -8.25 -18.02
N ARG A 130 8.58 -8.12 -18.09
CA ARG A 130 9.35 -8.39 -19.30
C ARG A 130 9.31 -9.89 -19.59
N ARG A 131 8.96 -10.24 -20.82
CA ARG A 131 9.05 -11.61 -21.30
C ARG A 131 10.50 -11.91 -21.64
N ASP A 132 11.08 -12.85 -20.92
CA ASP A 132 12.26 -13.55 -21.37
C ASP A 132 11.82 -14.98 -21.65
N PHE A 133 11.47 -15.23 -22.92
CA PHE A 133 11.07 -16.54 -23.49
C PHE A 133 12.16 -17.11 -24.40
N LYS A 134 13.36 -16.52 -24.37
CA LYS A 134 14.50 -16.99 -25.14
C LYS A 134 15.25 -18.06 -24.33
N ASN A 135 15.90 -18.97 -25.04
CA ASN A 135 16.77 -19.99 -24.44
C ASN A 135 16.07 -20.82 -23.33
N GLU A 136 14.82 -21.24 -23.58
CA GLU A 136 14.00 -22.09 -22.67
C GLU A 136 13.66 -21.51 -21.30
N LYS A 137 14.15 -20.30 -20.99
CA LYS A 137 13.67 -19.53 -19.86
C LYS A 137 12.25 -19.13 -20.23
N ASN A 138 11.23 -19.82 -19.73
CA ASN A 138 9.84 -19.43 -19.91
C ASN A 138 9.44 -18.52 -18.75
N THR A 139 10.07 -17.34 -18.67
CA THR A 139 10.01 -16.49 -17.48
C THR A 139 9.43 -15.11 -17.74
N LEU A 140 8.73 -14.59 -16.72
CA LEU A 140 8.24 -13.22 -16.66
C LEU A 140 9.00 -12.50 -15.55
N ALA A 141 9.75 -11.45 -15.89
CA ALA A 141 10.48 -10.64 -14.92
C ALA A 141 9.70 -9.36 -14.63
N PRO A 142 9.18 -9.14 -13.40
CA PRO A 142 8.58 -7.87 -13.00
C PRO A 142 9.60 -6.73 -13.18
N VAL A 143 9.25 -5.69 -13.95
CA VAL A 143 10.17 -4.55 -14.18
C VAL A 143 9.57 -3.22 -13.80
N ALA A 144 8.24 -3.08 -13.90
CA ALA A 144 7.58 -1.83 -13.60
C ALA A 144 6.13 -2.03 -13.17
N VAL A 145 5.63 -1.04 -12.45
CA VAL A 145 4.23 -0.88 -12.07
C VAL A 145 3.74 0.46 -12.62
N VAL A 146 2.52 0.49 -13.12
CA VAL A 146 1.77 1.70 -13.45
C VAL A 146 0.58 1.78 -12.50
N GLU A 147 0.51 2.83 -11.69
CA GLU A 147 -0.64 3.17 -10.83
C GLU A 147 -1.42 4.34 -11.45
N PHE A 148 -2.75 4.32 -11.33
CA PHE A 148 -3.63 5.36 -11.81
C PHE A 148 -4.29 6.11 -10.65
N TYR A 149 -3.94 7.38 -10.48
CA TYR A 149 -4.54 8.25 -9.47
C TYR A 149 -5.66 9.08 -10.09
N GLY A 150 -6.82 8.44 -10.27
CA GLY A 150 -8.05 9.09 -10.70
C GLY A 150 -8.64 10.02 -9.64
N SER A 151 -9.74 10.71 -9.97
CA SER A 151 -10.39 11.68 -9.06
C SER A 151 -10.87 11.08 -7.73
N GLY A 152 -11.22 9.80 -7.71
CA GLY A 152 -11.59 9.08 -6.49
C GLY A 152 -10.42 8.61 -5.62
N HIS A 153 -9.17 8.75 -6.06
CA HIS A 153 -7.99 8.15 -5.39
C HIS A 153 -7.83 8.60 -3.94
N TYR A 154 -8.00 9.90 -3.68
CA TYR A 154 -7.90 10.46 -2.33
C TYR A 154 -9.25 10.52 -1.59
N GLY A 155 -10.28 9.85 -2.13
CA GLY A 155 -11.66 9.84 -1.65
C GLY A 155 -12.59 10.76 -2.44
N VAL A 156 -13.89 10.42 -2.44
CA VAL A 156 -14.98 11.23 -3.01
C VAL A 156 -15.63 12.08 -1.91
N ASP A 157 -16.32 13.16 -2.29
CA ASP A 157 -17.18 13.97 -1.41
C ASP A 157 -16.53 14.49 -0.12
N ASN A 158 -15.52 15.36 -0.26
CA ASN A 158 -14.80 15.99 0.86
C ASN A 158 -14.19 14.97 1.86
N PRO A 159 -13.27 14.12 1.41
CA PRO A 159 -12.60 13.17 2.29
C PRO A 159 -11.82 13.91 3.38
N SER A 160 -11.86 13.36 4.60
CA SER A 160 -11.09 13.89 5.73
C SER A 160 -9.59 13.92 5.41
N GLU A 161 -8.87 14.90 5.96
CA GLU A 161 -7.41 14.98 5.82
C GLU A 161 -6.70 13.73 6.36
N GLU A 162 -7.25 13.07 7.38
CA GLU A 162 -6.76 11.79 7.89
C GLU A 162 -6.82 10.68 6.83
N HIS A 163 -7.91 10.61 6.07
CA HIS A 163 -8.06 9.64 4.98
C HIS A 163 -7.06 9.93 3.86
N LYS A 164 -6.98 11.18 3.40
CA LYS A 164 -6.00 11.59 2.36
C LYS A 164 -4.57 11.27 2.77
N LYS A 165 -4.22 11.54 4.04
CA LYS A 165 -2.91 11.20 4.60
C LYS A 165 -2.68 9.68 4.63
N SER A 166 -3.69 8.89 4.98
CA SER A 166 -3.58 7.44 4.96
C SER A 166 -3.34 6.89 3.55
N VAL A 167 -4.03 7.42 2.53
CA VAL A 167 -3.83 7.03 1.13
C VAL A 167 -2.40 7.36 0.71
N ARG A 168 -1.92 8.59 0.96
CA ARG A 168 -0.54 9.01 0.66
C ARG A 168 0.50 8.12 1.35
N ASN A 169 0.30 7.80 2.63
CA ASN A 169 1.20 6.90 3.35
C ASN A 169 1.26 5.51 2.69
N ASN A 170 0.12 4.99 2.22
CA ASN A 170 0.10 3.69 1.53
C ASN A 170 0.82 3.77 0.18
N ASP A 171 0.63 4.85 -0.58
CA ASP A 171 1.35 5.10 -1.83
C ASP A 171 2.87 5.17 -1.61
N ASP A 172 3.30 5.89 -0.56
CA ASP A 172 4.72 6.00 -0.17
C ASP A 172 5.30 4.64 0.24
N ILE A 173 4.54 3.83 0.97
CA ILE A 173 4.96 2.47 1.35
C ILE A 173 5.12 1.59 0.11
N LYS A 174 4.14 1.61 -0.81
CA LYS A 174 4.24 0.87 -2.08
C LYS A 174 5.49 1.29 -2.84
N LYS A 175 5.71 2.60 -3.00
CA LYS A 175 6.88 3.15 -3.68
C LYS A 175 8.18 2.65 -3.04
N GLN A 176 8.31 2.73 -1.71
CA GLN A 176 9.49 2.25 -0.99
C GLN A 176 9.74 0.75 -1.18
N ILE A 177 8.68 -0.06 -1.19
CA ILE A 177 8.80 -1.50 -1.43
C ILE A 177 9.29 -1.76 -2.86
N LEU A 178 8.69 -1.11 -3.86
CA LEU A 178 9.06 -1.25 -5.28
C LEU A 178 10.50 -0.79 -5.54
N ASP A 179 10.89 0.37 -5.00
CA ASP A 179 12.26 0.90 -5.07
C ASP A 179 13.27 -0.10 -4.48
N LYS A 180 12.94 -0.73 -3.34
CA LYS A 180 13.80 -1.72 -2.68
C LYS A 180 14.02 -3.00 -3.50
N VAL A 181 13.05 -3.39 -4.32
CA VAL A 181 13.15 -4.59 -5.17
C VAL A 181 13.56 -4.26 -6.61
N GLY A 182 13.85 -2.99 -6.92
CA GLY A 182 14.28 -2.54 -8.23
C GLY A 182 13.19 -2.54 -9.30
N ILE A 183 11.91 -2.43 -8.90
CA ILE A 183 10.78 -2.32 -9.82
C ILE A 183 10.42 -0.83 -9.96
N LYS A 184 10.38 -0.32 -11.20
CA LYS A 184 10.04 1.09 -11.44
C LYS A 184 8.56 1.36 -11.16
N LEU A 185 8.25 2.51 -10.55
CA LEU A 185 6.87 2.97 -10.38
C LEU A 185 6.58 4.15 -11.32
N PHE A 186 5.56 4.02 -12.14
CA PHE A 186 4.96 5.09 -12.92
C PHE A 186 3.59 5.43 -12.36
N VAL A 187 3.28 6.72 -12.28
CA VAL A 187 1.99 7.21 -11.78
C VAL A 187 1.34 8.05 -12.86
N ILE A 188 0.18 7.60 -13.34
CA ILE A 188 -0.67 8.39 -14.24
C ILE A 188 -1.70 9.10 -13.37
N LYS A 189 -1.65 10.43 -13.33
CA LYS A 189 -2.64 11.21 -12.57
C LYS A 189 -3.80 11.61 -13.48
N GLY A 190 -5.03 11.43 -13.00
CA GLY A 190 -6.24 11.82 -13.72
C GLY A 190 -6.21 13.27 -14.20
N GLU A 191 -5.78 14.20 -13.32
CA GLU A 191 -5.65 15.64 -13.62
C GLU A 191 -4.80 15.94 -14.87
N MET A 192 -3.88 15.06 -15.24
CA MET A 192 -3.00 15.22 -16.39
C MET A 192 -3.60 14.68 -17.70
N ILE A 193 -4.48 13.68 -17.61
CA ILE A 193 -5.01 12.97 -18.77
C ILE A 193 -6.51 13.19 -18.98
N TYR A 194 -7.19 13.93 -18.11
CA TYR A 194 -8.61 14.21 -18.28
C TYR A 194 -8.87 15.34 -19.29
N LYS A 195 -10.04 15.24 -19.92
CA LYS A 195 -10.81 16.32 -20.53
C LYS A 195 -12.16 16.39 -19.83
N TYR A 196 -12.77 17.57 -19.84
CA TYR A 196 -14.10 17.78 -19.26
C TYR A 196 -15.14 17.88 -20.37
N VAL A 197 -16.05 16.92 -20.43
CA VAL A 197 -17.19 16.89 -21.36
C VAL A 197 -18.46 16.86 -20.52
N ASP A 198 -19.35 17.83 -20.68
CA ASP A 198 -20.61 17.92 -19.91
C ASP A 198 -20.43 17.79 -18.39
N LYS A 199 -19.38 18.43 -17.85
CA LYS A 199 -18.97 18.38 -16.42
C LYS A 199 -18.58 16.98 -15.92
N LYS A 200 -18.30 16.04 -16.82
CA LYS A 200 -17.76 14.71 -16.51
C LYS A 200 -16.30 14.63 -16.90
N GLU A 201 -15.55 13.91 -16.08
CA GLU A 201 -14.16 13.58 -16.34
C GLU A 201 -14.09 12.39 -17.31
N GLU A 202 -13.56 12.64 -18.50
CA GLU A 202 -13.26 11.62 -19.49
C GLU A 202 -11.76 11.60 -19.76
N ILE A 203 -11.21 10.44 -20.10
CA ILE A 203 -9.82 10.38 -20.53
C ILE A 203 -9.69 11.02 -21.92
N ASP A 204 -8.74 11.93 -22.03
CA ASP A 204 -8.24 12.46 -23.28
C ASP A 204 -7.23 11.46 -23.87
N LYS A 205 -7.56 10.91 -25.04
CA LYS A 205 -6.75 9.86 -25.69
C LYS A 205 -5.36 10.34 -26.07
N ASP A 206 -5.20 11.60 -26.47
CA ASP A 206 -3.91 12.13 -26.90
C ASP A 206 -3.01 12.37 -25.69
N LYS A 207 -3.58 12.88 -24.58
CA LYS A 207 -2.83 13.03 -23.32
C LYS A 207 -2.45 11.68 -22.73
N LEU A 208 -3.37 10.71 -22.72
CA LEU A 208 -3.06 9.35 -22.28
C LEU A 208 -1.94 8.76 -23.15
N LYS A 209 -2.02 8.88 -24.47
CA LYS A 209 -0.97 8.41 -25.37
C LYS A 209 0.39 9.04 -25.03
N ALA A 210 0.44 10.34 -24.77
CA ALA A 210 1.68 11.02 -24.38
C ALA A 210 2.29 10.46 -23.08
N GLU A 211 1.47 10.12 -22.09
CA GLU A 211 1.95 9.47 -20.85
C GLU A 211 2.46 8.04 -21.11
N ILE A 212 1.74 7.26 -21.93
CA ILE A 212 2.17 5.90 -22.31
C ILE A 212 3.48 5.93 -23.12
N ASP A 213 3.66 6.93 -23.99
CA ASP A 213 4.90 7.12 -24.75
C ASP A 213 6.09 7.40 -23.81
N LYS A 214 5.91 8.20 -22.74
CA LYS A 214 6.96 8.45 -21.73
C LYS A 214 7.37 7.17 -21.02
N ILE A 215 6.39 6.40 -20.54
CA ILE A 215 6.61 5.11 -19.87
C ILE A 215 7.38 4.17 -20.79
N THR A 216 6.95 4.07 -22.05
CA THR A 216 7.55 3.22 -23.07
C THR A 216 9.01 3.62 -23.33
N GLN A 217 9.28 4.92 -23.50
CA GLN A 217 10.65 5.39 -23.70
C GLN A 217 11.56 5.04 -22.53
N GLU A 218 11.08 5.12 -21.29
CA GLU A 218 11.89 4.77 -20.11
C GLU A 218 12.12 3.27 -19.93
N LEU A 219 11.22 2.43 -20.44
CA LEU A 219 11.32 0.97 -20.33
C LEU A 219 12.11 0.35 -21.49
N CYS A 220 12.05 0.93 -22.68
CA CYS A 220 12.70 0.42 -23.88
C CYS A 220 14.10 1.02 -24.13
N LYS A 221 14.57 1.96 -23.30
CA LYS A 221 15.94 2.53 -23.37
C LYS A 221 17.05 1.63 -22.80
N ALA A 222 16.79 0.34 -22.60
CA ALA A 222 17.72 -0.62 -21.98
C ALA A 222 18.10 -1.74 -22.95
#